data_AF-A0AAW3MGW6-F1
#
_entry.id   AF-A0AAW3MGW6-F1
#
_cell.length_a   1.000
_cell.length_b   1.000
_cell.length_c   1.000
_cell.angle_alpha   90.00
_cell.angle_beta   90.00
_cell.angle_gamma   90.00
#
_symmetry.space_group_name_H-M   'P 1'
#
loop_
_entity.id
_entity.type
_entity.pdbx_description
1 polymer ?
#
loop_
_entity_poly.entity_id
_entity_poly.type
_entity_poly.pdbx_seq_one_letter_code
_entity_poly.pdbx_strand_id
1 'polypeptide(L)'
;MAASINVKITHYYKGKTTKNVKVKQKKKVNGKWVTRYVTQKKTVYENRSRTVVIPVTPESMPSTRTANYDDLPTLRKRTHTRRGAYTGRSMTWSSFFPARNYRFLQVNQVENPVKLARWFDERLVNDSKIRVRIPALYIDNYYDIRSFEWDVEGGTSDIRYTITIQEQYNPKIKTKTIK
;
A
#
# COMPACT_ATOMS: atom_id res chain seq x y z
N MET A 1 -29.56 -4.25 7.26
CA MET A 1 -28.16 -4.13 7.72
C MET A 1 -27.37 -3.50 6.59
N ALA A 2 -26.84 -2.28 6.77
CA ALA A 2 -25.93 -1.71 5.78
C ALA A 2 -24.68 -2.60 5.73
N ALA A 3 -24.32 -3.10 4.54
CA ALA A 3 -23.09 -3.87 4.38
C ALA A 3 -21.91 -2.98 4.78
N SER A 4 -21.23 -3.34 5.87
CA SER A 4 -20.06 -2.59 6.34
C SER A 4 -18.97 -2.66 5.28
N ILE A 5 -18.70 -1.54 4.59
CA ILE A 5 -17.64 -1.46 3.58
C ILE A 5 -16.30 -1.43 4.32
N ASN A 6 -15.71 -2.62 4.46
CA ASN A 6 -14.41 -2.80 5.08
C ASN A 6 -13.30 -2.50 4.08
N VAL A 7 -12.56 -1.41 4.31
CA VAL A 7 -11.41 -1.01 3.49
C VAL A 7 -10.13 -1.48 4.17
N LYS A 8 -9.41 -2.39 3.52
CA LYS A 8 -8.14 -2.93 4.01
C LYS A 8 -6.99 -2.42 3.14
N ILE A 9 -6.01 -1.79 3.76
CA ILE A 9 -4.83 -1.24 3.10
C ILE A 9 -3.61 -2.04 3.57
N THR A 10 -2.89 -2.66 2.64
CA THR A 10 -1.71 -3.47 2.95
C THR A 10 -0.47 -2.89 2.29
N HIS A 11 0.56 -2.61 3.09
CA HIS A 11 1.87 -2.19 2.62
C HIS A 11 2.84 -3.37 2.67
N TYR A 12 3.55 -3.62 1.58
CA TYR A 12 4.58 -4.65 1.48
C TYR A 12 5.96 -4.00 1.48
N TYR A 13 6.84 -4.39 2.40
CA TYR A 13 8.15 -3.76 2.57
C TYR A 13 9.25 -4.77 2.89
N LYS A 14 10.52 -4.35 2.75
CA LYS A 14 11.68 -5.16 3.14
C LYS A 14 12.13 -4.78 4.54
N GLY A 15 11.88 -5.65 5.52
CA GLY A 15 12.41 -5.51 6.86
C GLY A 15 13.84 -6.03 6.96
N LYS A 16 14.63 -5.44 7.86
CA LYS A 16 15.93 -5.98 8.27
C LYS A 16 15.72 -6.89 9.48
N THR A 17 16.19 -8.13 9.40
CA THR A 17 16.22 -9.08 10.53
C THR A 17 17.63 -9.59 10.72
N THR A 18 18.13 -9.64 11.95
CA THR A 18 19.41 -10.29 12.27
C THR A 18 19.17 -11.78 12.47
N LYS A 19 19.79 -12.62 11.64
CA LYS A 19 19.67 -14.09 11.73
C LYS A 19 21.03 -14.75 11.80
N ASN A 20 21.06 -15.92 12.43
CA ASN A 20 22.21 -16.82 12.40
C ASN A 20 22.24 -17.52 11.04
N VAL A 21 23.25 -17.22 10.23
CA VAL A 21 23.41 -17.76 8.87
C VAL A 21 24.67 -18.60 8.82
N LYS A 22 24.59 -19.81 8.24
CA LYS A 22 25.78 -20.62 7.94
C LYS A 22 26.54 -20.00 6.78
N VAL A 23 27.75 -19.53 7.04
CA VAL A 23 28.62 -18.89 6.05
C VAL A 23 29.77 -19.83 5.72
N LYS A 24 30.03 -20.00 4.42
CA LYS A 24 31.19 -20.72 3.92
C LYS A 24 32.44 -19.87 4.15
N GLN A 25 33.38 -20.35 4.95
CA GLN A 25 34.67 -19.71 5.19
C GLN A 25 35.81 -20.65 4.75
N LYS A 26 36.79 -20.10 4.03
CA LYS A 26 38.02 -20.82 3.71
C LYS A 26 39.03 -20.58 4.83
N LYS A 27 39.64 -21.65 5.35
CA LYS A 27 40.70 -21.59 6.35
C LYS A 27 41.86 -22.48 5.92
N LYS A 28 43.10 -22.02 6.12
CA LYS A 28 44.30 -22.81 5.84
C LYS A 28 44.60 -23.71 7.05
N VAL A 29 44.74 -25.01 6.81
CA VAL A 29 45.07 -26.02 7.84
C VAL A 29 46.19 -26.88 7.27
N ASN A 30 47.35 -26.90 7.92
CA ASN A 30 48.56 -27.63 7.47
C ASN A 30 48.89 -27.38 5.99
N GLY A 31 48.94 -26.11 5.58
CA GLY A 31 49.28 -25.72 4.21
C GLY A 31 48.15 -25.87 3.17
N LYS A 32 47.10 -26.66 3.45
CA LYS A 32 45.96 -26.89 2.54
C LYS A 32 44.77 -25.98 2.88
N TRP A 33 44.05 -25.52 1.85
CA TRP A 33 42.82 -24.74 2.02
C TRP A 33 41.63 -25.66 2.26
N VAL A 34 40.96 -25.50 3.41
CA VAL A 34 39.77 -26.26 3.79
C VAL A 34 38.58 -25.32 3.89
N THR A 35 37.41 -25.79 3.45
CA THR A 35 36.15 -25.08 3.65
C THR A 35 35.55 -25.48 4.99
N ARG A 36 35.20 -24.51 5.84
CA ARG A 36 34.39 -24.71 7.03
C ARG A 36 33.11 -23.87 6.94
N TYR A 37 32.00 -24.42 7.41
CA TYR A 37 30.78 -23.65 7.62
C TYR A 37 30.76 -23.13 9.05
N VAL A 38 30.65 -21.81 9.21
CA VAL A 38 30.57 -21.16 10.51
C VAL A 38 29.27 -20.38 10.57
N THR A 39 28.56 -20.50 11.69
CA THR A 39 27.33 -19.74 11.92
C THR A 39 27.71 -18.32 12.33
N GLN A 40 27.24 -17.32 11.58
CA GLN A 40 27.47 -15.91 11.86
C GLN A 40 26.16 -15.16 11.93
N LYS A 41 26.04 -14.20 12.86
CA LYS A 41 24.93 -13.24 12.84
C LYS A 41 25.09 -12.32 11.64
N LYS A 42 24.13 -12.35 10.72
CA LYS A 42 24.07 -11.45 9.56
C LYS A 42 22.72 -10.77 9.49
N THR A 43 22.73 -9.54 9.01
CA THR A 43 21.51 -8.80 8.67
C THR A 43 20.98 -9.31 7.33
N VAL A 44 19.77 -9.85 7.34
CA VAL A 44 19.08 -10.37 6.16
C VAL A 44 17.86 -9.49 5.89
N TYR A 45 17.58 -9.22 4.61
CA TYR A 45 16.38 -8.51 4.18
C TYR A 45 15.25 -9.50 3.91
N GLU A 46 14.13 -9.31 4.58
CA GLU A 46 12.96 -10.20 4.49
C GLU A 46 11.74 -9.40 4.07
N ASN A 47 10.89 -10.02 3.24
CA ASN A 47 9.64 -9.39 2.84
C ASN A 47 8.67 -9.47 4.01
N ARG A 48 8.14 -8.33 4.42
CA ARG A 48 7.13 -8.18 5.47
C ARG A 48 5.93 -7.43 4.90
N SER A 49 4.80 -7.55 5.57
CA SER A 49 3.60 -6.79 5.23
C SER A 49 2.95 -6.24 6.49
N ARG A 50 2.41 -5.02 6.40
CA ARG A 50 1.53 -4.45 7.42
C ARG A 50 0.18 -4.16 6.78
N THR A 51 -0.89 -4.66 7.39
CA THR A 51 -2.27 -4.38 6.98
C THR A 51 -2.91 -3.45 7.99
N VAL A 52 -3.49 -2.35 7.50
CA VAL A 52 -4.28 -1.38 8.25
C VAL A 52 -5.72 -1.47 7.74
N VAL A 53 -6.67 -1.58 8.66
CA VAL A 53 -8.11 -1.50 8.34
C VAL A 53 -8.54 -0.07 8.65
N ILE A 54 -9.26 0.57 7.73
CA ILE A 54 -9.79 1.91 7.98
C ILE A 54 -10.81 1.83 9.13
N PRO A 55 -10.61 2.57 10.25
CA PRO A 55 -11.47 2.45 11.42
C PRO A 55 -12.90 2.93 11.19
N VAL A 56 -13.06 4.00 10.41
CA VAL A 56 -14.34 4.63 10.11
C VAL A 56 -14.58 4.62 8.61
N THR A 57 -15.68 3.99 8.19
CA THR A 57 -16.06 3.93 6.78
C THR A 57 -16.29 5.35 6.25
N PRO A 58 -15.65 5.74 5.12
CA PRO A 58 -15.88 7.05 4.53
C PRO A 58 -17.32 7.15 4.03
N GLU A 59 -17.88 8.36 4.07
CA GLU A 59 -19.23 8.65 3.58
C GLU A 59 -19.37 8.39 2.08
N SER A 60 -18.33 8.77 1.31
CA SER A 60 -18.25 8.52 -0.12
C SER A 60 -16.85 8.07 -0.53
N MET A 61 -16.79 7.24 -1.57
CA MET A 61 -15.54 6.80 -2.17
C MET A 61 -15.70 6.79 -3.70
N PRO A 62 -15.70 7.96 -4.35
CA PRO A 62 -15.74 8.04 -5.80
C PRO A 62 -14.56 7.29 -6.42
N SER A 63 -14.87 6.48 -7.42
CA SER A 63 -13.88 5.77 -8.24
C SER A 63 -14.00 6.25 -9.68
N THR A 64 -12.97 6.94 -10.17
CA THR A 64 -12.93 7.46 -11.54
C THR A 64 -11.93 6.68 -12.37
N ARG A 65 -12.25 6.49 -13.66
CA ARG A 65 -11.34 5.92 -14.65
C ARG A 65 -11.61 6.60 -15.98
N THR A 66 -10.55 7.05 -16.63
CA THR A 66 -10.66 7.76 -17.90
C THR A 66 -10.14 6.86 -19.02
N ALA A 67 -10.82 6.90 -20.16
CA ALA A 67 -10.32 6.31 -21.40
C ALA A 67 -9.89 7.45 -22.31
N ASN A 68 -8.71 7.31 -22.91
CA ASN A 68 -8.24 8.25 -23.91
C ASN A 68 -8.84 7.88 -25.26
N TYR A 69 -9.27 8.88 -26.02
CA TYR A 69 -9.81 8.70 -27.37
C TYR A 69 -9.10 9.69 -28.31
N ASP A 70 -8.67 9.19 -29.47
CA ASP A 70 -8.08 10.00 -30.53
C ASP A 70 -9.02 9.98 -31.74
N ASP A 71 -9.55 11.14 -32.09
CA ASP A 71 -10.42 11.31 -33.25
C ASP A 71 -9.60 11.69 -34.48
N LEU A 72 -9.55 10.79 -35.46
CA LEU A 72 -8.83 10.99 -36.71
C LEU A 72 -9.79 11.49 -37.79
N PRO A 73 -9.64 12.75 -38.27
CA PRO A 73 -10.43 13.25 -39.38
C PRO A 73 -10.02 12.52 -40.66
N THR A 74 -11.00 12.12 -41.48
CA THR A 74 -10.73 11.50 -42.78
C THR A 74 -11.39 12.31 -43.88
N LEU A 75 -10.69 12.50 -45.00
CA LEU A 75 -11.10 13.39 -46.11
C LEU A 75 -12.43 13.00 -46.78
N ARG A 76 -12.94 11.77 -46.58
CA ARG A 76 -14.12 11.24 -47.28
C ARG A 76 -15.07 10.39 -46.42
N LYS A 77 -14.88 10.26 -45.11
CA LYS A 77 -15.75 9.45 -44.21
C LYS A 77 -16.00 10.16 -42.88
N ARG A 78 -17.01 9.68 -42.13
CA ARG A 78 -17.22 10.07 -40.71
C ARG A 78 -15.92 9.90 -39.92
N THR A 79 -15.68 10.79 -38.96
CA THR A 79 -14.52 10.76 -38.05
C THR A 79 -14.30 9.35 -37.48
N HIS A 80 -13.06 8.86 -37.53
CA HIS A 80 -12.72 7.56 -36.96
C HIS A 80 -12.13 7.75 -35.56
N THR A 81 -12.84 7.29 -34.53
CA THR A 81 -12.37 7.33 -33.14
C THR A 81 -11.53 6.11 -32.81
N ARG A 82 -10.26 6.30 -32.48
CA ARG A 82 -9.38 5.28 -31.93
C ARG A 82 -9.45 5.32 -30.40
N ARG A 83 -9.68 4.18 -29.75
CA ARG A 83 -9.61 4.06 -28.28
C ARG A 83 -8.15 3.80 -27.85
N GLY A 84 -7.62 4.68 -27.01
CA GLY A 84 -6.31 4.54 -26.37
C GLY A 84 -6.35 3.66 -25.12
N ALA A 85 -5.24 3.67 -24.37
CA ALA A 85 -5.16 2.96 -23.09
C ALA A 85 -6.07 3.62 -22.04
N TYR A 86 -6.59 2.80 -21.13
CA TYR A 86 -7.26 3.33 -19.94
C TYR A 86 -6.23 3.90 -18.98
N THR A 87 -6.58 5.00 -18.31
CA THR A 87 -5.86 5.43 -17.12
C THR A 87 -6.09 4.44 -15.98
N GLY A 88 -5.14 4.40 -15.02
CA GLY A 88 -5.36 3.69 -13.77
C GLY A 88 -6.52 4.32 -13.00
N ARG A 89 -7.35 3.50 -12.35
CA ARG A 89 -8.47 3.98 -11.53
C ARG A 89 -7.96 4.90 -10.42
N SER A 90 -8.53 6.10 -10.31
CA SER A 90 -8.28 7.02 -9.21
C SER A 90 -9.40 6.92 -8.18
N MET A 91 -9.05 6.96 -6.90
CA MET A 91 -10.02 6.97 -5.80
C MET A 91 -9.59 8.04 -4.80
N THR A 92 -10.54 8.89 -4.43
CA THR A 92 -10.35 9.92 -3.41
C THR A 92 -11.45 9.76 -2.37
N TRP A 93 -11.09 9.77 -1.09
CA TRP A 93 -12.08 9.77 -0.02
C TRP A 93 -11.55 10.50 1.22
N SER A 94 -12.49 10.89 2.07
CA SER A 94 -12.22 11.54 3.34
C SER A 94 -12.88 10.76 4.47
N SER A 95 -12.20 10.69 5.62
CA SER A 95 -12.71 10.06 6.84
C SER A 95 -11.90 10.59 8.03
N PHE A 96 -11.94 9.91 9.17
CA PHE A 96 -11.11 10.24 10.33
C PHE A 96 -10.54 9.00 11.02
N PHE A 97 -9.37 9.17 11.64
CA PHE A 97 -8.80 8.24 12.59
C PHE A 97 -9.27 8.61 14.00
N PRO A 98 -9.99 7.70 14.67
CA PRO A 98 -10.52 7.97 16.00
C PRO A 98 -9.40 7.94 17.05
N ALA A 99 -9.50 8.78 18.08
CA ALA A 99 -8.68 8.72 19.29
C ALA A 99 -9.31 7.84 20.39
N ARG A 100 -10.60 7.55 20.27
CA ARG A 100 -11.41 6.81 21.25
C ARG A 100 -12.29 5.77 20.59
N ASN A 101 -12.73 4.77 21.36
CA ASN A 101 -13.57 3.69 20.86
C ASN A 101 -15.01 4.17 20.63
N TYR A 102 -15.38 4.40 19.37
CA TYR A 102 -16.75 4.69 18.96
C TYR A 102 -17.55 3.41 18.69
N ARG A 103 -18.88 3.47 18.80
CA ARG A 103 -19.77 2.31 18.56
C ARG A 103 -19.81 1.85 17.09
N PHE A 104 -19.49 2.73 16.16
CA PHE A 104 -19.56 2.49 14.71
C PHE A 104 -18.21 2.09 14.09
N LEU A 105 -17.20 1.81 14.91
CA LEU A 105 -15.87 1.43 14.41
C LEU A 105 -15.90 0.07 13.71
N GLN A 106 -15.12 -0.03 12.64
CA GLN A 106 -14.86 -1.27 11.92
C GLN A 106 -13.76 -2.13 12.58
N VAL A 107 -13.13 -1.60 13.63
CA VAL A 107 -12.00 -2.21 14.33
C VAL A 107 -12.30 -2.36 15.81
N ASN A 108 -11.84 -3.45 16.42
CA ASN A 108 -12.04 -3.73 17.84
C ASN A 108 -11.15 -2.86 18.75
N GLN A 109 -10.00 -2.42 18.22
CA GLN A 109 -9.04 -1.63 18.96
C GLN A 109 -8.62 -0.43 18.13
N VAL A 110 -8.76 0.75 18.72
CA VAL A 110 -8.28 2.00 18.14
C VAL A 110 -6.76 2.09 18.29
N GLU A 111 -6.08 2.16 17.15
CA GLU A 111 -4.68 2.55 17.11
C GLU A 111 -4.56 4.07 17.29
N ASN A 112 -3.47 4.55 17.88
CA ASN A 112 -3.24 5.98 18.07
C ASN A 112 -3.36 6.71 16.70
N PRO A 113 -4.25 7.71 16.57
CA PRO A 113 -4.56 8.34 15.29
C PRO A 113 -3.35 9.04 14.69
N VAL A 114 -2.50 9.67 15.52
CA VAL A 114 -1.25 10.32 15.07
C VAL A 114 -0.30 9.29 14.47
N LYS A 115 -0.20 8.09 15.05
CA LYS A 115 0.64 7.01 14.50
C LYS A 115 0.11 6.52 13.14
N LEU A 116 -1.21 6.45 12.97
CA LEU A 116 -1.83 6.10 11.69
C LEU A 116 -1.62 7.19 10.64
N ALA A 117 -1.87 8.46 10.97
CA ALA A 117 -1.64 9.58 10.06
C ALA A 117 -0.17 9.64 9.61
N ARG A 118 0.76 9.59 10.57
CA ARG A 118 2.19 9.54 10.29
C ARG A 118 2.57 8.31 9.46
N TRP A 119 1.92 7.17 9.66
CA TRP A 119 2.16 5.99 8.84
C TRP A 119 1.86 6.27 7.38
N PHE A 120 0.70 6.85 7.04
CA PHE A 120 0.36 7.23 5.66
C PHE A 120 1.32 8.29 5.09
N ASP A 121 1.64 9.31 5.88
CA ASP A 121 2.53 10.41 5.48
C ASP A 121 3.94 9.90 5.13
N GLU A 122 4.51 9.05 5.99
CA GLU A 122 5.80 8.40 5.72
C GLU A 122 5.78 7.55 4.44
N ARG A 123 4.64 6.98 4.06
CA ARG A 123 4.53 6.15 2.84
C ARG A 123 4.39 7.03 1.61
N LEU A 124 3.65 8.13 1.70
CA LEU A 124 3.59 9.12 0.62
C LEU A 124 5.02 9.55 0.21
N VAL A 125 5.90 9.77 1.19
CA VAL A 125 7.29 10.20 0.96
C VAL A 125 8.22 9.06 0.52
N ASN A 126 8.18 7.90 1.18
CA ASN A 126 9.21 6.88 1.03
C ASN A 126 8.83 5.68 0.14
N ASP A 127 7.55 5.27 0.17
CA ASP A 127 7.05 4.10 -0.55
C ASP A 127 5.52 4.12 -0.62
N SER A 128 5.01 4.84 -1.63
CA SER A 128 3.58 5.14 -1.76
C SER A 128 2.74 3.95 -2.22
N LYS A 129 3.37 2.80 -2.51
CA LYS A 129 2.72 1.61 -3.06
C LYS A 129 1.98 0.83 -1.99
N ILE A 130 0.66 0.78 -2.10
CA ILE A 130 -0.22 0.05 -1.20
C ILE A 130 -1.15 -0.86 -1.97
N ARG A 131 -1.51 -2.01 -1.38
CA ARG A 131 -2.59 -2.86 -1.88
C ARG A 131 -3.87 -2.48 -1.17
N VAL A 132 -4.89 -2.12 -1.92
CA VAL A 132 -6.20 -1.76 -1.38
C VAL A 132 -7.19 -2.86 -1.71
N ARG A 133 -7.81 -3.42 -0.67
CA ARG A 133 -8.81 -4.47 -0.76
C ARG A 133 -10.11 -3.98 -0.12
N ILE A 134 -11.17 -3.94 -0.93
CA ILE A 134 -12.53 -3.59 -0.53
C ILE A 134 -13.43 -4.74 -0.96
N PRO A 135 -13.69 -5.74 -0.10
CA PRO A 135 -14.43 -6.95 -0.47
C PRO A 135 -15.83 -6.66 -1.00
N ALA A 136 -16.54 -5.70 -0.39
CA ALA A 136 -17.89 -5.32 -0.78
C ALA A 136 -18.00 -4.76 -2.21
N LEU A 137 -16.90 -4.25 -2.76
CA LEU A 137 -16.84 -3.66 -4.11
C LEU A 137 -16.05 -4.54 -5.09
N TYR A 138 -15.62 -5.75 -4.69
CA TYR A 138 -14.72 -6.62 -5.47
C TYR A 138 -13.44 -5.91 -5.94
N ILE A 139 -12.93 -4.95 -5.15
CA ILE A 139 -11.68 -4.25 -5.44
C ILE A 139 -10.56 -4.94 -4.67
N ASP A 140 -9.52 -5.36 -5.38
CA ASP A 140 -8.29 -5.90 -4.78
C ASP A 140 -7.09 -5.63 -5.71
N ASN A 141 -6.63 -4.38 -5.73
CA ASN A 141 -5.56 -3.92 -6.63
C ASN A 141 -4.48 -3.13 -5.89
N TYR A 142 -3.38 -2.87 -6.58
CA TYR A 142 -2.30 -2.02 -6.08
C TYR A 142 -2.50 -0.58 -6.54
N TYR A 143 -2.21 0.34 -5.63
CA TYR A 143 -2.37 1.77 -5.80
C TYR A 143 -1.14 2.49 -5.27
N ASP A 144 -0.85 3.66 -5.85
CA ASP A 144 0.04 4.65 -5.24
C ASP A 144 -0.78 5.67 -4.47
N ILE A 145 -0.32 6.05 -3.28
CA ILE A 145 -0.78 7.27 -2.61
C ILE A 145 -0.26 8.47 -3.41
N ARG A 146 -1.19 9.31 -3.89
CA ARG A 146 -0.90 10.54 -4.65
C ARG A 146 -0.92 11.77 -3.78
N SER A 147 -1.88 11.83 -2.86
CA SER A 147 -1.94 12.86 -1.83
C SER A 147 -2.50 12.27 -0.56
N PHE A 148 -2.03 12.81 0.56
CA PHE A 148 -2.53 12.50 1.88
C PHE A 148 -2.46 13.77 2.71
N GLU A 149 -3.61 14.27 3.11
CA GLU A 149 -3.77 15.46 3.92
C GLU A 149 -4.48 15.06 5.20
N TRP A 150 -4.04 15.61 6.33
CA TRP A 150 -4.64 15.32 7.62
C TRP A 150 -4.60 16.54 8.54
N ASP A 151 -5.60 16.65 9.39
CA ASP A 151 -5.76 17.74 10.36
C ASP A 151 -6.34 17.20 11.67
N VAL A 152 -6.03 17.88 12.77
CA VAL A 152 -6.46 17.50 14.12
C VAL A 152 -7.76 18.23 14.44
N GLU A 153 -8.79 17.47 14.79
CA GLU A 153 -10.03 18.06 15.28
C GLU A 153 -9.88 18.49 16.75
N GLY A 154 -10.00 19.80 16.98
CA GLY A 154 -9.95 20.38 18.32
C GLY A 154 -10.99 19.76 19.24
N GLY A 155 -10.56 19.29 20.42
CA GLY A 155 -11.44 18.76 21.47
C GLY A 155 -11.69 17.26 21.44
N THR A 156 -11.58 16.58 20.29
CA THR A 156 -11.74 15.11 20.22
C THR A 156 -10.43 14.36 20.11
N SER A 157 -9.35 15.04 19.69
CA SER A 157 -8.06 14.43 19.32
C SER A 157 -8.15 13.44 18.15
N ASP A 158 -9.30 13.40 17.47
CA ASP A 158 -9.47 12.64 16.25
C ASP A 158 -8.70 13.34 15.12
N ILE A 159 -8.23 12.57 14.14
CA ILE A 159 -7.52 13.10 12.98
C ILE A 159 -8.37 12.92 11.75
N ARG A 160 -8.83 14.01 11.17
CA ARG A 160 -9.52 14.01 9.88
C ARG A 160 -8.48 13.87 8.79
N TYR A 161 -8.80 13.14 7.74
CA TYR A 161 -7.90 12.97 6.61
C TYR A 161 -8.64 12.89 5.29
N THR A 162 -7.93 13.28 4.23
CA THR A 162 -8.30 13.07 2.85
C THR A 162 -7.15 12.37 2.14
N ILE A 163 -7.45 11.29 1.43
CA ILE A 163 -6.45 10.54 0.69
C ILE A 163 -6.88 10.39 -0.76
N THR A 164 -5.94 10.60 -1.68
CA THR A 164 -6.10 10.28 -3.10
C THR A 164 -5.11 9.20 -3.48
N ILE A 165 -5.61 8.15 -4.11
CA ILE A 165 -4.82 7.02 -4.59
C ILE A 165 -5.08 6.74 -6.05
N GLN A 166 -4.06 6.26 -6.75
CA GLN A 166 -4.16 5.92 -8.17
C GLN A 166 -3.66 4.50 -8.44
N GLU A 167 -4.45 3.72 -9.14
CA GLU A 167 -4.16 2.32 -9.47
C GLU A 167 -2.88 2.22 -10.30
N GLN A 168 -1.99 1.30 -9.90
CA GLN A 168 -0.84 0.89 -10.69
C GLN A 168 -1.14 -0.38 -11.47
N TYR A 169 -1.01 -0.31 -12.79
CA TYR A 169 -1.00 -1.50 -13.63
C TYR A 169 0.38 -2.18 -13.54
N ASN A 170 0.41 -3.43 -13.10
CA ASN A 170 1.60 -4.28 -13.01
C ASN A 170 2.71 -3.74 -12.06
N PRO A 171 2.44 -3.65 -10.75
CA PRO A 171 3.44 -3.20 -9.79
C PRO A 171 4.63 -4.17 -9.79
N LYS A 172 5.86 -3.65 -10.00
CA LYS A 172 7.10 -4.40 -9.73
C LYS A 172 7.22 -4.60 -8.22
N ILE A 173 6.51 -5.59 -7.68
CA ILE A 173 6.63 -5.96 -6.27
C ILE A 173 7.99 -6.64 -6.11
N LYS A 174 8.81 -6.14 -5.19
CA LYS A 174 10.12 -6.74 -4.88
C LYS A 174 9.95 -8.04 -4.07
N THR A 175 9.14 -8.98 -4.54
CA THR A 175 8.97 -10.29 -3.90
C THR A 175 10.13 -11.18 -4.34
N LYS A 176 11.12 -11.38 -3.47
CA LYS A 176 11.97 -12.57 -3.59
C LYS A 176 11.20 -13.76 -3.03
N THR A 177 10.83 -14.69 -3.89
CA THR A 177 10.40 -16.04 -3.48
C THR A 177 11.57 -16.67 -2.74
N ILE A 178 11.40 -16.92 -1.45
CA ILE A 178 12.34 -17.74 -0.69
C ILE A 178 12.03 -19.17 -1.11
N LYS A 179 12.89 -19.76 -1.94
CA LYS A 179 12.91 -21.22 -2.14
C LYS A 179 13.65 -21.86 -0.96
#